data_AF-A0A7S1NMY0-F1
#
_entry.id   AF-A0A7S1NMY0-F1
#
_cell.length_a   1.000
_cell.length_b   1.000
_cell.length_c   1.000
_cell.angle_alpha   90.00
_cell.angle_beta   90.00
_cell.angle_gamma   90.00
#
_symmetry.space_group_name_H-M   'P 1'
#
loop_
_entity.id
_entity.type
_entity.pdbx_description
1 polymer ?
#
loop_
_entity_poly.entity_id
_entity_poly.type
_entity_poly.pdbx_seq_one_letter_code
_entity_poly.pdbx_strand_id
1 'polypeptide(L)'
;MRKRMQDCKVSASSTLILDGDITVQKLDLDGCLIVRAVKGAKVTIKRLTVRNAGWKFAALDSSRSSPEYLSIRGYQVRRPGQRILYYTQPGDYVVDESTSRCC
;
A
#
# COMPACT_ATOMS: atom_id res chain seq x y z
N MET A 1 -4.87 25.67 1.85
CA MET A 1 -3.76 25.19 2.70
C MET A 1 -3.14 23.96 2.05
N ARG A 2 -1.97 24.06 1.40
CA ARG A 2 -1.29 22.94 0.71
C ARG A 2 -0.37 22.22 1.70
N LYS A 3 -0.75 21.04 2.21
CA LYS A 3 0.16 20.18 2.99
C LYS A 3 1.27 19.67 2.06
N ARG A 4 2.50 20.12 2.25
CA ARG A 4 3.69 19.56 1.57
C ARG A 4 3.84 18.09 2.00
N MET A 5 3.91 17.16 1.04
CA MET A 5 4.46 15.82 1.29
C MET A 5 5.94 15.99 1.64
N GLN A 6 6.32 15.60 2.85
CA GLN A 6 7.67 15.75 3.37
C GLN A 6 8.37 14.37 3.26
N ASP A 7 9.00 14.10 2.11
CA ASP A 7 9.85 12.93 1.88
C ASP A 7 9.11 11.57 1.73
N CYS A 8 8.31 11.46 0.66
CA CYS A 8 7.72 10.18 0.24
C CYS A 8 8.43 9.64 -1.02
N LYS A 9 8.98 8.43 -0.93
CA LYS A 9 9.53 7.65 -2.04
C LYS A 9 8.64 6.45 -2.29
N VAL A 10 8.14 6.34 -3.53
CA VAL A 10 7.31 5.23 -3.97
C VAL A 10 7.93 4.72 -5.27
N SER A 11 8.37 3.46 -5.29
CA SER A 11 8.94 2.86 -6.50
C SER A 11 7.88 2.74 -7.61
N ALA A 12 8.29 2.76 -8.88
CA ALA A 12 7.36 2.69 -10.01
C ALA A 12 6.51 1.40 -10.04
N SER A 13 7.03 0.31 -9.45
CA SER A 13 6.35 -0.98 -9.30
C SER A 13 5.47 -1.08 -8.05
N SER A 14 5.37 -0.01 -7.27
CA SER A 14 4.65 -0.05 -6.01
C SER A 14 3.15 0.13 -6.16
N THR A 15 2.40 -0.40 -5.19
CA THR A 15 0.97 -0.19 -5.05
C THR A 15 0.68 0.36 -3.65
N LEU A 16 0.05 1.53 -3.59
CA LEU A 16 -0.38 2.15 -2.34
C LEU A 16 -1.89 2.30 -2.34
N ILE A 17 -2.56 1.69 -1.35
CA ILE A 17 -4.00 1.81 -1.16
C ILE A 17 -4.24 2.44 0.21
N LEU A 18 -4.92 3.58 0.23
CA LEU A 18 -5.31 4.30 1.43
C LEU A 18 -6.84 4.42 1.45
N ASP A 19 -7.47 3.94 2.52
CA ASP A 19 -8.91 3.95 2.70
C ASP A 19 -9.26 4.47 4.11
N GLY A 20 -9.90 5.63 4.22
CA GLY A 20 -10.22 6.30 5.49
C GLY A 20 -9.40 7.59 5.76
N ASP A 21 -9.40 8.05 7.02
CA ASP A 21 -8.67 9.27 7.44
C ASP A 21 -7.20 8.95 7.73
N ILE A 22 -6.36 9.10 6.70
CA ILE A 22 -4.95 8.73 6.74
C ILE A 22 -4.07 9.91 6.32
N THR A 23 -3.11 10.27 7.15
CA THR A 23 -2.07 11.27 6.85
C THR A 23 -0.71 10.59 6.75
N VAL A 24 -0.02 10.79 5.62
CA VAL A 24 1.35 10.28 5.40
C VAL A 24 2.35 11.43 5.45
N GLN A 25 3.37 11.28 6.29
CA GLN A 25 4.49 12.23 6.41
C GLN A 25 5.69 11.71 5.62
N LYS A 26 6.37 10.67 6.11
CA LYS A 26 7.51 10.02 5.45
C LYS A 26 7.23 8.56 5.15
N LEU A 27 7.40 8.16 3.89
CA LEU A 27 7.17 6.80 3.41
C LEU A 27 8.24 6.41 2.40
N ASP A 28 8.86 5.25 2.57
CA ASP A 28 9.69 4.61 1.55
C ASP A 28 9.06 3.25 1.18
N LEU A 29 8.39 3.21 0.03
CA LEU A 29 7.61 2.08 -0.45
C LEU A 29 8.23 1.49 -1.72
N ASP A 30 8.49 0.19 -1.65
CA ASP A 30 8.82 -0.65 -2.80
C ASP A 30 8.11 -2.00 -2.66
N GLY A 31 6.97 -2.11 -3.33
CA GLY A 31 6.03 -3.22 -3.19
C GLY A 31 4.62 -2.72 -2.92
N CYS A 32 3.84 -3.43 -2.09
CA CYS A 32 2.45 -3.09 -1.84
C CYS A 32 2.18 -2.77 -0.36
N LEU A 33 1.54 -1.62 -0.11
CA LEU A 33 1.03 -1.21 1.19
C LEU A 33 -0.45 -0.86 1.09
N ILE A 34 -1.25 -1.45 1.97
CA ILE A 34 -2.68 -1.19 2.11
C ILE A 34 -2.91 -0.68 3.53
N VAL A 35 -3.50 0.50 3.67
CA VAL A 35 -3.92 1.07 4.95
C VAL A 35 -5.41 1.30 4.89
N ARG A 36 -6.17 0.66 5.78
CA ARG A 36 -7.59 0.95 5.93
C ARG A 36 -7.92 1.34 7.36
N ALA A 37 -8.70 2.39 7.48
CA ALA A 37 -9.16 2.96 8.73
C ALA A 37 -10.69 3.07 8.68
N VAL A 38 -11.36 2.50 9.67
CA VAL A 38 -12.81 2.68 9.83
C VAL A 38 -13.15 4.13 10.13
N LYS A 39 -14.43 4.51 9.97
CA LYS A 39 -14.90 5.85 10.34
C LYS A 39 -14.58 6.15 11.81
N GLY A 40 -13.97 7.30 12.06
CA GLY A 40 -13.53 7.71 13.41
C GLY A 40 -12.13 7.23 13.79
N ALA A 41 -11.47 6.42 12.96
CA ALA A 41 -10.06 6.12 13.09
C ALA A 41 -9.23 7.10 12.26
N LYS A 42 -8.26 7.76 12.90
CA LYS A 42 -7.33 8.70 12.27
C LYS A 42 -5.93 8.13 12.32
N VAL A 43 -5.34 7.87 11.16
CA VAL A 43 -4.02 7.21 11.08
C VAL A 43 -2.99 8.19 10.59
N THR A 44 -1.91 8.37 11.34
CA THR A 44 -0.75 9.18 10.93
C THR A 44 0.46 8.29 10.73
N ILE A 45 0.90 8.15 9.49
CA ILE A 45 2.16 7.51 9.14
C ILE A 45 3.27 8.55 9.23
N LYS A 46 4.01 8.54 10.35
CA LYS A 46 5.15 9.43 10.56
C LYS A 46 6.35 8.99 9.75
N ARG A 47 6.77 7.73 9.91
CA ARG A 47 7.88 7.10 9.17
C ARG A 47 7.57 5.64 8.97
N LEU A 48 7.66 5.18 7.73
CA LEU A 48 7.40 3.79 7.38
C LEU A 48 8.26 3.38 6.19
N THR A 49 8.92 2.23 6.30
CA THR A 49 9.62 1.61 5.17
C THR A 49 8.95 0.27 4.87
N VAL A 50 8.57 0.05 3.62
CA VAL A 50 7.92 -1.19 3.19
C VAL A 50 8.64 -1.72 1.97
N ARG A 51 9.22 -2.93 2.11
CA ARG A 51 9.82 -3.69 1.02
C ARG A 51 9.12 -5.05 0.94
N ASN A 52 8.45 -5.34 -0.17
CA ASN A 52 7.84 -6.66 -0.42
C ASN A 52 7.67 -6.94 -1.92
N ALA A 53 7.26 -8.16 -2.28
CA ALA A 53 7.10 -8.58 -3.69
C ALA A 53 6.05 -7.80 -4.48
N GLY A 54 5.22 -6.99 -3.80
CA GLY A 54 4.24 -6.11 -4.41
C GLY A 54 3.12 -6.83 -5.14
N TRP A 55 2.42 -6.06 -5.98
CA TRP A 55 1.49 -6.59 -6.95
C TRP A 55 2.14 -6.60 -8.33
N LYS A 56 1.84 -7.59 -9.15
CA LYS A 56 2.42 -7.75 -10.48
C LYS A 56 1.34 -7.98 -11.52
N PHE A 57 1.44 -7.28 -12.64
CA PHE A 57 0.66 -7.58 -13.82
C PHE A 57 1.26 -8.80 -14.52
N ALA A 58 0.45 -9.82 -14.76
CA ALA A 58 0.84 -11.01 -15.49
C ALA A 58 -0.10 -11.17 -16.69
N ALA A 59 0.46 -11.49 -17.86
CA ALA A 59 -0.32 -11.84 -19.03
C ALA A 59 -1.27 -13.01 -18.71
N LEU A 60 -2.41 -13.04 -19.40
CA LEU A 60 -3.28 -14.20 -19.35
C LEU A 60 -2.65 -15.37 -20.10
N ASP A 61 -2.89 -16.57 -19.58
CA ASP A 61 -2.52 -17.80 -20.26
C ASP A 61 -3.56 -18.04 -21.37
N SER A 62 -3.14 -17.91 -22.63
CA SER A 62 -4.00 -18.10 -23.79
C SER A 62 -4.54 -19.53 -23.93
N SER A 63 -3.93 -20.50 -23.23
CA SER A 63 -4.39 -21.88 -23.22
C SER A 63 -5.55 -22.13 -22.24
N ARG A 64 -5.86 -21.17 -21.36
CA ARG A 64 -6.88 -21.32 -20.32
C ARG A 64 -8.03 -20.34 -20.52
N SER A 65 -9.25 -20.84 -20.43
CA SER A 65 -10.43 -19.99 -20.36
C SER A 65 -10.34 -19.06 -19.15
N SER A 66 -10.36 -17.76 -19.42
CA SER A 66 -10.32 -16.70 -18.40
C SER A 66 -11.67 -15.97 -18.39
N PRO A 67 -12.13 -15.46 -17.23
CA PRO A 67 -13.31 -14.61 -17.13
C PRO A 67 -13.26 -13.46 -18.14
N GLU A 68 -14.40 -13.12 -18.73
CA GLU A 68 -14.51 -12.12 -19.80
C GLU A 68 -13.88 -10.76 -19.45
N TYR A 69 -14.07 -10.30 -18.21
CA TYR A 69 -13.48 -9.04 -17.70
C TYR A 69 -11.93 -9.06 -17.66
N LEU A 70 -11.31 -10.23 -17.63
CA LEU A 70 -9.86 -10.38 -17.80
C LEU A 70 -9.49 -10.46 -19.27
N SER A 71 -10.24 -11.25 -20.05
CA SER A 71 -9.97 -11.50 -21.47
C SER A 71 -9.93 -10.22 -22.30
N ILE A 72 -10.82 -9.25 -22.04
CA ILE A 72 -10.86 -7.97 -22.75
C ILE A 72 -9.55 -7.17 -22.59
N ARG A 73 -8.87 -7.25 -21.45
CA ARG A 73 -7.63 -6.50 -21.17
C ARG A 73 -6.33 -7.31 -21.33
N GLY A 74 -6.42 -8.63 -21.44
CA GLY A 74 -5.28 -9.51 -21.70
C GLY A 74 -4.30 -9.74 -20.53
N TYR A 75 -4.58 -9.23 -19.33
CA TYR A 75 -3.73 -9.45 -18.14
C TYR A 75 -4.54 -9.59 -16.85
N GLN A 76 -3.89 -10.17 -15.83
CA GLN A 76 -4.40 -10.29 -14.47
C GLN A 76 -3.41 -9.69 -13.46
N VAL A 77 -3.93 -9.22 -12.33
CA VAL A 77 -3.11 -8.73 -11.21
C VAL A 77 -2.85 -9.88 -10.25
N ARG A 78 -1.58 -10.28 -10.14
CA ARG A 78 -1.08 -11.20 -9.12
C ARG A 78 -0.67 -10.40 -7.88
N ARG A 79 -0.91 -10.95 -6.70
CA ARG A 79 -0.62 -10.29 -5.40
C ARG A 79 0.37 -11.10 -4.57
N PRO A 80 1.63 -11.29 -5.03
CA PRO A 80 2.60 -12.12 -4.33
C PRO A 80 3.04 -11.56 -2.98
N GLY A 81 2.91 -10.25 -2.73
CA GLY A 81 3.22 -9.66 -1.43
C GLY A 81 2.47 -8.36 -1.18
N GLN A 82 2.01 -8.17 0.05
CA GLN A 82 1.41 -6.92 0.50
C GLN A 82 1.53 -6.80 2.02
N ARG A 83 1.74 -5.56 2.49
CA ARG A 83 1.61 -5.21 3.91
C ARG A 83 0.24 -4.56 4.11
N ILE A 84 -0.56 -5.06 5.06
CA ILE A 84 -1.88 -4.51 5.37
C ILE A 84 -1.86 -3.95 6.79
N LEU A 85 -2.24 -2.69 6.94
CA LEU A 85 -2.52 -2.05 8.22
C LEU A 85 -4.04 -1.83 8.30
N TYR A 86 -4.69 -2.55 9.20
CA TYR A 86 -6.15 -2.53 9.33
C TYR A 86 -6.54 -1.99 10.71
N TYR A 87 -7.16 -0.81 10.73
CA TYR A 87 -7.63 -0.15 11.95
C TYR A 87 -9.15 -0.25 12.02
N THR A 88 -9.62 -1.18 12.85
CA THR A 88 -11.04 -1.55 12.99
C THR A 88 -11.79 -0.77 14.07
N GLN A 89 -11.07 -0.05 14.92
CA GLN A 89 -11.65 0.72 16.02
C GLN A 89 -11.41 2.22 15.77
N PRO A 90 -12.34 3.10 16.18
CA PRO A 90 -12.10 4.53 16.21
C PRO A 90 -10.94 4.89 17.15
N GLY A 91 -10.21 5.96 16.83
CA GLY A 91 -9.07 6.42 17.62
C GLY A 91 -7.96 7.02 16.78
N ASP A 92 -7.00 7.67 17.45
CA ASP A 92 -5.81 8.23 16.81
C ASP A 92 -4.66 7.21 16.82
N TYR A 93 -4.22 6.80 15.64
CA TYR A 93 -3.13 5.84 15.45
C TYR A 93 -1.91 6.53 14.85
N VAL A 94 -0.74 6.19 15.36
CA VAL A 94 0.54 6.68 14.83
C VAL A 94 1.40 5.50 14.44
N VAL A 95 1.84 5.48 13.18
CA VAL A 95 2.81 4.51 12.67
C VAL A 95 4.16 5.20 12.54
N ASP A 96 5.12 4.76 13.35
CA ASP A 96 6.48 5.28 13.33
C ASP A 96 7.46 4.12 13.53
N GLU A 97 8.03 3.64 12.42
CA GLU A 97 9.15 2.70 12.46
C GLU A 97 10.45 3.50 12.45
N SER A 98 10.95 3.84 13.65
CA SER A 98 12.34 4.26 13.78
C SER A 98 13.23 3.02 13.55
N THR A 99 14.14 3.10 12.59
CA THR A 99 15.21 2.11 12.46
C THR A 99 16.09 2.21 13.71
N SER A 100 15.73 1.49 14.76
CA SER A 100 16.57 1.28 15.93
C SER A 100 17.65 0.29 15.52
N ARG A 101 18.69 0.79 14.83
CA ARG A 101 19.98 0.09 14.80
C ARG A 101 20.61 0.35 16.17
N CYS A 102 20.30 -0.52 17.13
CA CYS A 102 21.11 -0.66 18.32
C CYS A 102 22.48 -1.19 17.89
N CYS A 103 23.51 -0.65 18.52
CA CYS A 103 24.93 -0.75 18.20
C CYS A 103 25.46 -2.18 18.09
#